data_AF-A0A952UJL8-F1
#
_entry.id   AF-A0A952UJL8-F1
#
_cell.length_a   1.000
_cell.length_b   1.000
_cell.length_c   1.000
_cell.angle_alpha   90.00
_cell.angle_beta   90.00
_cell.angle_gamma   90.00
#
_symmetry.space_group_name_H-M   'P 1'
#
loop_
_entity.id
_entity.type
_entity.pdbx_description
1 polymer ?
#
loop_
_entity_poly.entity_id
_entity_poly.type
_entity_poly.pdbx_seq_one_letter_code
_entity_poly.pdbx_strand_id
1 'polypeptide(L)'
;MMTPGVVQIPGDVSVSEAASLLDREQMPCLLVKDGEAAFGIMTSGDIVKKVVAQGLEPHDVEVRSIMSKPVHSVECDQILDDATSVMASTGTSLLIVTKQGQPVGILTARDLALAPKRCETCLPATIRVTNGEGEGAKHTATIRQLSHVGASIESRTLLLPGTSIVLSFILPGTDLSFSLQGTILNSNYEPEFHEDRNVLGTYSGIDIQFTSLSSSDESKIRAWVLQNLPRASDLS
;
A
#
# COMPACT_ATOMS: atom_id res chain seq x y z
N MET A 1 -0.39 -3.55 0.53
CA MET A 1 -0.15 -4.66 1.48
C MET A 1 -0.68 -4.23 2.83
N MET A 2 -1.49 -5.07 3.47
CA MET A 2 -1.94 -4.91 4.85
C MET A 2 -2.11 -6.31 5.45
N THR A 3 -2.02 -6.44 6.76
CA THR A 3 -2.46 -7.65 7.46
C THR A 3 -3.98 -7.60 7.57
N PRO A 4 -4.74 -8.52 6.95
CA PRO A 4 -6.19 -8.51 7.00
C PRO A 4 -6.68 -8.92 8.39
N GLY A 5 -7.76 -8.28 8.83
CA GLY A 5 -8.33 -8.52 10.14
C GLY A 5 -7.66 -7.72 11.25
N VAL A 6 -8.43 -7.49 12.32
CA VAL A 6 -7.98 -6.82 13.54
C VAL A 6 -8.50 -7.62 14.72
N VAL A 7 -7.60 -8.11 15.56
CA VAL A 7 -7.99 -8.83 16.78
C VAL A 7 -8.34 -7.79 17.85
N GLN A 8 -9.61 -7.83 18.30
CA GLN A 8 -10.11 -6.93 19.34
C GLN A 8 -10.18 -7.66 20.68
N ILE A 9 -9.72 -7.02 21.75
CA ILE A 9 -9.78 -7.56 23.11
C ILE A 9 -10.35 -6.54 24.11
N PRO A 10 -11.03 -6.99 25.17
CA PRO A 10 -11.38 -6.12 26.30
C PRO A 10 -10.14 -5.59 27.03
N GLY A 11 -10.27 -4.40 27.64
CA GLY A 11 -9.18 -3.74 28.37
C GLY A 11 -8.82 -4.34 29.73
N ASP A 12 -9.72 -5.10 30.36
CA ASP A 12 -9.50 -5.85 31.62
C ASP A 12 -8.72 -7.16 31.43
N VAL A 13 -8.47 -7.59 30.19
CA VAL A 13 -7.65 -8.77 29.91
C VAL A 13 -6.23 -8.54 30.45
N SER A 14 -5.63 -9.60 31.00
CA SER A 14 -4.25 -9.52 31.50
C SER A 14 -3.25 -9.38 30.35
N VAL A 15 -2.10 -8.75 30.61
CA VAL A 15 -1.04 -8.64 29.61
C VAL A 15 -0.51 -10.02 29.20
N SER A 16 -0.52 -11.00 30.09
CA SER A 16 -0.13 -12.39 29.77
C SER A 16 -1.06 -13.04 28.73
N GLU A 17 -2.37 -12.92 28.91
CA GLU A 17 -3.35 -13.45 27.95
C GLU A 17 -3.25 -12.71 26.61
N ALA A 18 -3.11 -11.40 26.65
CA ALA A 18 -2.97 -10.58 25.46
C ALA A 18 -1.66 -10.87 24.70
N ALA A 19 -0.55 -11.14 25.39
CA ALA A 19 0.70 -11.59 24.79
C ALA A 19 0.53 -12.94 24.09
N SER A 20 -0.21 -13.86 24.70
CA SER A 20 -0.52 -15.17 24.12
C SER A 20 -1.35 -15.04 22.83
N LEU A 21 -2.28 -14.08 22.79
CA LEU A 21 -3.06 -13.78 21.58
C LEU A 21 -2.20 -13.18 20.46
N LEU A 22 -1.28 -12.26 20.78
CA LEU A 22 -0.35 -11.71 19.78
C LEU A 22 0.46 -12.81 19.09
N ASP A 23 1.00 -13.75 19.87
CA ASP A 23 1.81 -14.86 19.35
C ASP A 23 0.95 -15.87 18.57
N ARG A 24 -0.18 -16.29 19.13
CA ARG A 24 -1.06 -17.30 18.50
C ARG A 24 -1.64 -16.81 17.17
N GLU A 25 -2.11 -15.56 17.13
CA GLU A 25 -2.74 -14.99 15.94
C GLU A 25 -1.70 -14.39 14.97
N GLN A 26 -0.41 -14.36 15.34
CA GLN A 26 0.66 -13.72 14.57
C GLN A 26 0.34 -12.27 14.18
N MET A 27 -0.33 -11.55 15.09
CA MET A 27 -0.78 -10.18 14.85
C MET A 27 0.26 -9.17 15.37
N PRO A 28 0.53 -8.08 14.62
CA PRO A 28 1.50 -7.07 15.05
C PRO A 28 0.99 -6.23 16.24
N CYS A 29 -0.32 -6.16 16.45
CA CYS A 29 -0.94 -5.46 17.58
C CYS A 29 -2.33 -6.03 17.89
N LEU A 30 -2.87 -5.66 19.05
CA LEU A 30 -4.26 -5.87 19.42
C LEU A 30 -4.99 -4.53 19.54
N LEU A 31 -6.23 -4.49 19.07
CA LEU A 31 -7.13 -3.36 19.28
C LEU A 31 -7.85 -3.57 20.61
N VAL A 32 -7.59 -2.70 21.56
CA VAL A 32 -8.09 -2.79 22.93
C VAL A 32 -9.35 -1.95 23.05
N LYS A 33 -10.45 -2.56 23.47
CA LYS A 33 -11.72 -1.88 23.75
C LYS A 33 -11.81 -1.57 25.25
N ASP A 34 -11.94 -0.30 25.58
CA ASP A 34 -12.02 0.22 26.95
C ASP A 34 -13.33 1.00 27.14
N GLY A 35 -14.39 0.27 27.48
CA GLY A 35 -15.76 0.81 27.52
C GLY A 35 -16.45 0.82 26.16
N GLU A 36 -17.47 1.67 26.00
CA GLU A 36 -18.35 1.69 24.82
C GLU A 36 -17.68 2.33 23.59
N ALA A 37 -16.91 3.41 23.79
CA ALA A 37 -16.44 4.27 22.70
C ALA A 37 -14.92 4.56 22.69
N ALA A 38 -14.17 4.05 23.65
CA ALA A 38 -12.72 4.24 23.67
C ALA A 38 -11.98 3.00 23.19
N PHE A 39 -11.15 3.20 22.18
CA PHE A 39 -10.22 2.20 21.69
C PHE A 39 -8.78 2.64 21.98
N GLY A 40 -7.90 1.66 22.15
CA GLY A 40 -6.45 1.84 22.18
C GLY A 40 -5.76 0.72 21.42
N ILE A 41 -4.45 0.83 21.23
CA ILE A 41 -3.63 -0.22 20.62
C ILE A 41 -2.64 -0.73 21.67
N MET A 42 -2.44 -2.04 21.70
CA MET A 42 -1.33 -2.67 22.42
C MET A 42 -0.44 -3.43 21.44
N THR A 43 0.86 -3.20 21.53
CA THR A 43 1.90 -3.90 20.76
C THR A 43 2.81 -4.71 21.68
N SER A 44 3.59 -5.65 21.14
CA SER A 44 4.65 -6.32 21.90
C SER A 44 5.67 -5.34 22.48
N GLY A 45 5.91 -4.21 21.81
CA GLY A 45 6.76 -3.13 22.32
C GLY A 45 6.23 -2.47 23.58
N ASP A 46 4.90 -2.35 23.73
CA ASP A 46 4.28 -1.85 24.95
C ASP A 46 4.52 -2.79 26.12
N ILE A 47 4.40 -4.11 25.91
CA ILE A 47 4.68 -5.13 26.92
C ILE A 47 6.13 -4.99 27.42
N VAL A 48 7.10 -4.90 26.50
CA VAL A 48 8.51 -4.75 26.86
C VAL A 48 8.75 -3.45 27.64
N LYS A 49 8.24 -2.31 27.15
CA LYS A 49 8.55 -0.98 27.72
C LYS A 49 7.78 -0.66 29.00
N LYS A 50 6.52 -1.07 29.10
CA LYS A 50 5.57 -0.65 30.15
C LYS A 50 5.36 -1.73 31.22
N VAL A 51 5.70 -2.99 30.95
CA VAL A 51 5.57 -4.09 31.92
C VAL A 51 6.94 -4.63 32.30
N VAL A 52 7.67 -5.23 31.35
CA VAL A 52 8.94 -5.92 31.62
C VAL A 52 10.00 -4.95 32.13
N ALA A 53 10.20 -3.81 31.44
CA ALA A 53 11.18 -2.81 31.85
C ALA A 53 10.84 -2.12 33.19
N GLN A 54 9.59 -2.21 33.64
CA GLN A 54 9.14 -1.69 34.93
C GLN A 54 9.20 -2.74 36.05
N GLY A 55 9.58 -4.00 35.74
CA GLY A 55 9.60 -5.09 36.71
C GLY A 55 8.21 -5.52 37.18
N LEU A 56 7.18 -5.27 36.36
CA LEU A 56 5.80 -5.66 36.67
C LEU A 56 5.52 -7.09 36.20
N GLU A 57 4.65 -7.77 36.94
CA GLU A 57 4.19 -9.12 36.60
C GLU A 57 3.08 -9.08 35.53
N PRO A 58 3.25 -9.69 34.35
CA PRO A 58 2.28 -9.57 33.24
C PRO A 58 0.87 -10.13 33.53
N HIS A 59 0.74 -11.00 34.52
CA HIS A 59 -0.55 -11.57 34.92
C HIS A 59 -1.37 -10.62 35.83
N ASP A 60 -0.69 -9.68 36.50
CA ASP A 60 -1.32 -8.70 37.41
C ASP A 60 -1.62 -7.36 36.73
N VAL A 61 -1.14 -7.17 35.50
CA VAL A 61 -1.33 -5.92 34.74
C VAL A 61 -2.43 -6.11 33.72
N GLU A 62 -3.43 -5.22 33.74
CA GLU A 62 -4.46 -5.15 32.71
C GLU A 62 -3.97 -4.40 31.47
N VAL A 63 -4.39 -4.86 30.29
CA VAL A 63 -4.01 -4.25 29.01
C VAL A 63 -4.43 -2.79 28.91
N ARG A 64 -5.57 -2.39 29.50
CA ARG A 64 -6.03 -0.99 29.48
C ARG A 64 -5.02 -0.01 30.07
N SER A 65 -4.16 -0.47 30.98
CA SER A 65 -3.16 0.37 31.65
C SER A 65 -1.93 0.63 30.79
N ILE A 66 -1.67 -0.24 29.79
CA ILE A 66 -0.50 -0.16 28.91
C ILE A 66 -0.82 0.17 27.46
N MET A 67 -2.09 0.14 27.05
CA MET A 67 -2.47 0.52 25.68
C MET A 67 -2.15 1.99 25.39
N SER A 68 -1.91 2.28 24.10
CA SER A 68 -1.67 3.63 23.61
C SER A 68 -2.95 4.21 22.99
N LYS A 69 -3.21 5.50 23.24
CA LYS A 69 -4.34 6.28 22.72
C LYS A 69 -3.82 7.63 22.19
N PRO A 70 -4.43 8.23 21.15
CA PRO A 70 -5.54 7.70 20.36
C PRO A 70 -5.10 6.59 19.37
N VAL A 71 -6.07 5.84 18.85
CA VAL A 71 -5.86 4.91 17.73
C VAL A 71 -5.72 5.73 16.46
N HIS A 72 -4.59 5.62 15.77
CA HIS A 72 -4.41 6.22 14.45
C HIS A 72 -4.87 5.25 13.37
N SER A 73 -5.67 5.74 12.43
CA SER A 73 -6.25 4.95 11.35
C SER A 73 -6.20 5.67 10.00
N VAL A 74 -6.28 4.89 8.92
CA VAL A 74 -6.38 5.35 7.54
C VAL A 74 -7.48 4.56 6.82
N GLU A 75 -8.23 5.20 5.94
CA GLU A 75 -9.23 4.50 5.13
C GLU A 75 -8.54 3.67 4.02
N CYS A 76 -9.14 2.53 3.66
CA CYS A 76 -8.53 1.56 2.74
C CYS A 76 -8.36 2.07 1.30
N ASP A 77 -9.04 3.15 0.94
CA ASP A 77 -8.98 3.83 -0.36
C ASP A 77 -8.01 5.02 -0.37
N GLN A 78 -7.39 5.37 0.77
CA GLN A 78 -6.37 6.41 0.83
C GLN A 78 -5.03 5.96 0.22
N ILE A 79 -4.27 6.93 -0.28
CA ILE A 79 -2.97 6.68 -0.91
C ILE A 79 -1.91 6.29 0.13
N LEU A 80 -0.94 5.45 -0.26
CA LEU A 80 0.12 4.97 0.64
C LEU A 80 1.01 6.10 1.21
N ASP A 81 1.17 7.18 0.46
CA ASP A 81 1.94 8.36 0.90
C ASP A 81 1.26 9.07 2.07
N ASP A 82 -0.06 9.04 2.15
CA ASP A 82 -0.81 9.57 3.29
C ASP A 82 -0.53 8.73 4.54
N ALA A 83 -0.52 7.40 4.43
CA ALA A 83 -0.19 6.53 5.56
C ALA A 83 1.24 6.75 6.07
N THR A 84 2.20 6.95 5.17
CA THR A 84 3.59 7.27 5.53
C THR A 84 3.67 8.62 6.24
N SER A 85 2.96 9.61 5.74
CA SER A 85 2.87 10.95 6.32
C SER A 85 2.27 10.91 7.74
N VAL A 86 1.18 10.17 7.93
CA VAL A 86 0.54 10.00 9.25
C VAL A 86 1.47 9.30 10.23
N MET A 87 2.16 8.22 9.81
CA MET A 87 3.15 7.55 10.65
C MET A 87 4.29 8.50 11.06
N ALA A 88 4.82 9.29 10.11
CA ALA A 88 5.88 10.25 10.36
C ALA A 88 5.44 11.38 11.31
N SER A 89 4.24 11.93 11.12
CA SER A 89 3.74 13.04 11.94
C SER A 89 3.34 12.61 13.36
N THR A 90 2.84 11.38 13.52
CA THR A 90 2.41 10.84 14.82
C THR A 90 3.51 10.10 15.56
N GLY A 91 4.61 9.75 14.89
CA GLY A 91 5.68 8.90 15.42
C GLY A 91 5.26 7.43 15.61
N THR A 92 4.13 7.03 15.04
CA THR A 92 3.65 5.64 15.12
C THR A 92 4.18 4.81 13.96
N SER A 93 4.46 3.53 14.21
CA SER A 93 4.90 2.58 13.19
C SER A 93 3.76 1.68 12.69
N LEU A 94 2.52 1.98 13.06
CA LEU A 94 1.35 1.15 12.81
C LEU A 94 0.08 2.00 12.72
N LEU A 95 -0.75 1.70 11.74
CA LEU A 95 -2.07 2.29 11.53
C LEU A 95 -3.12 1.18 11.43
N ILE A 96 -4.31 1.45 11.97
CA ILE A 96 -5.48 0.63 11.70
C ILE A 96 -6.05 1.02 10.33
N VAL A 97 -6.24 0.05 9.45
CA VAL A 97 -6.92 0.28 8.18
C VAL A 97 -8.41 0.15 8.41
N THR A 98 -9.17 1.18 8.05
CA THR A 98 -10.62 1.19 8.13
C THR A 98 -11.26 1.14 6.75
N LYS A 99 -12.49 0.64 6.68
CA LYS A 99 -13.36 0.74 5.51
C LYS A 99 -14.72 1.22 5.98
N GLN A 100 -15.12 2.41 5.56
CA GLN A 100 -16.35 3.07 6.04
C GLN A 100 -16.36 3.18 7.57
N GLY A 101 -15.21 3.52 8.16
CA GLY A 101 -15.03 3.63 9.61
C GLY A 101 -14.96 2.31 10.38
N GLN A 102 -15.07 1.16 9.71
CA GLN A 102 -14.92 -0.15 10.37
C GLN A 102 -13.48 -0.67 10.22
N PRO A 103 -12.83 -1.16 11.30
CA PRO A 103 -11.48 -1.71 11.22
C PRO A 103 -11.47 -3.01 10.38
N VAL A 104 -10.70 -3.01 9.30
CA VAL A 104 -10.58 -4.15 8.36
C VAL A 104 -9.18 -4.75 8.28
N GLY A 105 -8.17 -4.05 8.77
CA GLY A 105 -6.79 -4.54 8.76
C GLY A 105 -5.81 -3.66 9.50
N ILE A 106 -4.54 -4.03 9.40
CA ILE A 106 -3.42 -3.34 10.03
C ILE A 106 -2.36 -3.04 8.97
N LEU A 107 -1.83 -1.82 8.98
CA LEU A 107 -0.74 -1.37 8.14
C LEU A 107 0.45 -0.98 9.01
N THR A 108 1.60 -1.61 8.80
CA THR A 108 2.83 -1.31 9.56
C THR A 108 3.86 -0.57 8.71
N ALA A 109 4.79 0.13 9.37
CA ALA A 109 5.94 0.76 8.70
C ALA A 109 6.79 -0.27 7.95
N ARG A 110 6.80 -1.53 8.40
CA ARG A 110 7.44 -2.64 7.68
C ARG A 110 6.72 -2.94 6.38
N ASP A 111 5.39 -2.97 6.37
CA ASP A 111 4.59 -3.19 5.16
C ASP A 111 4.83 -2.07 4.14
N LEU A 112 4.96 -0.82 4.60
CA LEU A 112 5.33 0.32 3.77
C LEU A 112 6.78 0.21 3.25
N ALA A 113 7.72 -0.21 4.10
CA ALA A 113 9.12 -0.37 3.68
C ALA A 113 9.31 -1.52 2.67
N LEU A 114 8.48 -2.57 2.77
CA LEU A 114 8.43 -3.68 1.82
C LEU A 114 7.53 -3.38 0.62
N ALA A 115 6.79 -2.26 0.64
CA ALA A 115 5.97 -1.87 -0.49
C ALA A 115 6.86 -1.68 -1.73
N PRO A 116 6.45 -2.21 -2.89
CA PRO A 116 7.18 -2.02 -4.13
C PRO A 116 7.34 -0.53 -4.43
N LYS A 117 8.58 -0.03 -4.34
CA LYS A 117 8.88 1.35 -4.67
C LYS A 117 8.50 1.61 -6.12
N ARG A 118 7.85 2.75 -6.35
CA ARG A 118 7.52 3.26 -7.68
C ARG A 118 8.46 4.42 -8.00
N CYS A 119 9.11 4.37 -9.15
CA CYS A 119 9.83 5.54 -9.67
C CYS A 119 8.88 6.33 -10.59
N GLU A 120 8.96 7.66 -10.53
CA GLU A 120 8.29 8.52 -11.49
C GLU A 120 9.00 8.46 -12.85
N THR A 121 8.21 8.38 -13.92
CA THR A 121 8.73 8.22 -15.27
C THR A 121 7.83 8.91 -16.31
N CYS A 122 8.29 8.98 -17.56
CA CYS A 122 7.47 9.36 -18.70
C CYS A 122 7.75 8.37 -19.85
N LEU A 123 7.55 7.07 -19.59
CA LEU A 123 7.92 6.04 -20.57
C LEU A 123 6.80 5.85 -21.59
N PRO A 124 7.07 6.01 -22.90
CA PRO A 124 6.13 5.59 -23.92
C PRO A 124 5.89 4.09 -23.81
N ALA A 125 4.62 3.71 -23.78
CA ALA A 125 4.20 2.33 -23.71
C ALA A 125 3.07 2.02 -24.69
N THR A 126 2.97 0.75 -25.04
CA THR A 126 1.90 0.19 -25.84
C THR A 126 1.12 -0.81 -25.01
N ILE A 127 -0.20 -0.73 -25.06
CA ILE A 127 -1.12 -1.65 -24.40
C ILE A 127 -1.81 -2.46 -25.48
N ARG A 128 -1.85 -3.78 -25.31
CA ARG A 128 -2.72 -4.67 -26.08
C ARG A 128 -3.72 -5.31 -25.12
N VAL A 129 -5.01 -5.17 -25.38
CA VAL A 129 -6.05 -5.85 -24.60
C VAL A 129 -6.06 -7.33 -24.97
N THR A 130 -5.94 -8.21 -23.97
CA THR A 130 -5.94 -9.66 -24.17
C THR A 130 -7.20 -10.33 -23.67
N ASN A 131 -7.95 -9.69 -22.76
CA ASN A 131 -9.25 -10.16 -22.31
C ASN A 131 -10.03 -8.98 -21.70
N GLY A 132 -11.29 -8.82 -22.08
CA GLY A 132 -12.16 -7.72 -21.65
C GLY A 132 -12.76 -6.93 -22.83
N GLU A 133 -13.36 -5.79 -22.54
CA GLU A 133 -13.92 -4.92 -23.56
C GLU A 133 -12.80 -4.36 -24.45
N GLY A 134 -12.94 -4.51 -25.77
CA GLY A 134 -11.91 -4.10 -26.73
C GLY A 134 -10.77 -5.12 -26.93
N GLU A 135 -11.01 -6.42 -26.71
CA GLU A 135 -10.01 -7.48 -26.97
C GLU A 135 -9.35 -7.35 -28.35
N GLY A 136 -8.02 -7.46 -28.38
CA GLY A 136 -7.20 -7.28 -29.57
C GLY A 136 -6.87 -5.82 -29.91
N ALA A 137 -7.53 -4.85 -29.28
CA ALA A 137 -7.24 -3.44 -29.49
C ALA A 137 -5.85 -3.07 -28.96
N LYS A 138 -5.22 -2.11 -29.64
CA LYS A 138 -3.90 -1.60 -29.33
C LYS A 138 -4.00 -0.11 -29.01
N HIS A 139 -3.53 0.27 -27.83
CA HIS A 139 -3.57 1.64 -27.33
C HIS A 139 -2.16 2.12 -27.02
N THR A 140 -1.94 3.41 -27.18
CA THR A 140 -0.74 4.08 -26.68
C THR A 140 -1.01 4.59 -25.26
N ALA A 141 0.00 4.54 -24.41
CA ALA A 141 -0.04 5.07 -23.07
C ALA A 141 1.33 5.60 -22.66
N THR A 142 1.34 6.36 -21.58
CA THR A 142 2.57 6.83 -20.93
C THR A 142 2.62 6.23 -19.54
N ILE A 143 3.69 5.51 -19.21
CA ILE A 143 3.93 5.07 -17.83
C ILE A 143 4.38 6.30 -17.04
N ARG A 144 3.60 6.68 -16.04
CA ARG A 144 3.88 7.80 -15.12
C ARG A 144 4.59 7.30 -13.87
N GLN A 145 4.31 6.08 -13.44
CA GLN A 145 5.03 5.43 -12.35
C GLN A 145 5.28 3.96 -12.65
N LEU A 146 6.47 3.45 -12.32
CA LEU A 146 6.84 2.05 -12.57
C LEU A 146 7.41 1.38 -11.30
N SER A 147 7.01 0.14 -11.06
CA SER A 147 7.60 -0.78 -10.09
C SER A 147 7.76 -2.17 -10.70
N HIS A 148 8.43 -3.08 -10.01
CA HIS A 148 8.55 -4.48 -10.42
C HIS A 148 7.24 -5.29 -10.30
N VAL A 149 6.21 -4.75 -9.61
CA VAL A 149 4.90 -5.43 -9.46
C VAL A 149 3.80 -4.81 -10.31
N GLY A 150 4.03 -3.64 -10.91
CA GLY A 150 2.98 -2.89 -11.59
C GLY A 150 3.41 -1.49 -12.03
N ALA A 151 2.49 -0.80 -12.70
CA ALA A 151 2.70 0.54 -13.25
C ALA A 151 1.44 1.39 -13.12
N SER A 152 1.60 2.70 -12.93
CA SER A 152 0.53 3.68 -13.14
C SER A 152 0.75 4.36 -14.49
N ILE A 153 -0.30 4.43 -15.30
CA ILE A 153 -0.24 4.95 -16.66
C ILE A 153 -1.23 6.08 -16.89
N GLU A 154 -0.98 6.81 -17.95
CA GLU A 154 -1.90 7.76 -18.57
C GLU A 154 -2.25 7.26 -19.98
N SER A 155 -3.53 7.25 -20.33
CA SER A 155 -3.99 6.84 -21.67
C SER A 155 -5.14 7.71 -22.17
N ARG A 156 -5.26 7.82 -23.50
CA ARG A 156 -6.42 8.47 -24.16
C ARG A 156 -7.62 7.53 -24.32
N THR A 157 -7.45 6.26 -24.00
CA THR A 157 -8.52 5.26 -24.06
C THR A 157 -8.93 4.90 -22.64
N LEU A 158 -10.23 4.83 -22.39
CA LEU A 158 -10.76 4.27 -21.16
C LEU A 158 -10.45 2.77 -21.11
N LEU A 159 -9.79 2.33 -20.05
CA LEU A 159 -9.49 0.92 -19.79
C LEU A 159 -10.19 0.55 -18.48
N LEU A 160 -11.12 -0.41 -18.56
CA LEU A 160 -11.95 -0.78 -17.43
C LEU A 160 -11.19 -1.69 -16.43
N PRO A 161 -11.41 -1.55 -15.11
CA PRO A 161 -10.93 -2.48 -14.11
C PRO A 161 -11.29 -3.93 -14.42
N GLY A 162 -10.37 -4.85 -14.14
CA GLY A 162 -10.48 -6.27 -14.47
C GLY A 162 -10.06 -6.64 -15.90
N THR A 163 -9.84 -5.67 -16.78
CA THR A 163 -9.32 -5.92 -18.13
C THR A 163 -7.90 -6.48 -18.06
N SER A 164 -7.65 -7.59 -18.76
CA SER A 164 -6.31 -8.15 -18.92
C SER A 164 -5.62 -7.54 -20.13
N ILE A 165 -4.35 -7.18 -19.95
CA ILE A 165 -3.55 -6.51 -20.98
C ILE A 165 -2.14 -7.09 -21.08
N VAL A 166 -1.48 -6.79 -22.19
CA VAL A 166 -0.03 -6.82 -22.32
C VAL A 166 0.47 -5.38 -22.44
N LEU A 167 1.32 -4.98 -21.50
CA LEU A 167 2.00 -3.69 -21.48
C LEU A 167 3.43 -3.86 -22.02
N SER A 168 3.75 -3.16 -23.12
CA SER A 168 5.07 -3.19 -23.75
C SER A 168 5.76 -1.83 -23.66
N PHE A 169 7.01 -1.81 -23.21
CA PHE A 169 7.82 -0.60 -23.05
C PHE A 169 9.32 -0.90 -23.11
N ILE A 170 10.15 0.15 -23.20
CA ILE A 170 11.61 0.08 -23.16
C ILE A 170 12.09 0.92 -21.97
N LEU A 171 13.04 0.41 -21.19
CA LEU A 171 13.62 1.15 -20.07
C LEU A 171 14.71 2.13 -20.58
N PRO A 172 14.57 3.45 -20.35
CA PRO A 172 15.56 4.44 -20.79
C PRO A 172 16.96 4.17 -20.24
N GLY A 173 17.98 4.47 -21.05
CA GLY A 173 19.37 4.21 -20.71
C GLY A 173 19.74 2.72 -20.75
N THR A 174 18.83 1.85 -21.21
CA THR A 174 19.06 0.43 -21.42
C THR A 174 18.50 -0.01 -22.77
N ASP A 175 19.03 -1.10 -23.34
CA ASP A 175 18.45 -1.76 -24.53
C ASP A 175 17.39 -2.82 -24.13
N LEU A 176 16.86 -2.76 -22.91
CA LEU A 176 15.92 -3.74 -22.39
C LEU A 176 14.48 -3.36 -22.78
N SER A 177 13.86 -4.23 -23.58
CA SER A 177 12.44 -4.18 -23.90
C SER A 177 11.66 -5.19 -23.06
N PHE A 178 10.48 -4.80 -22.61
CA PHE A 178 9.59 -5.62 -21.81
C PHE A 178 8.22 -5.73 -22.48
N SER A 179 7.57 -6.87 -22.30
CA SER A 179 6.17 -7.09 -22.68
C SER A 179 5.52 -7.95 -21.60
N LEU A 180 4.83 -7.28 -20.69
CA LEU A 180 4.37 -7.85 -19.42
C LEU A 180 2.86 -8.01 -19.42
N GLN A 181 2.38 -9.16 -18.96
CA GLN A 181 0.96 -9.35 -18.68
C GLN A 181 0.58 -8.62 -17.40
N GLY A 182 -0.58 -7.97 -17.42
CA GLY A 182 -1.14 -7.33 -16.24
C GLY A 182 -2.65 -7.19 -16.28
N THR A 183 -3.21 -6.81 -15.16
CA THR A 183 -4.64 -6.54 -14.97
C THR A 183 -4.84 -5.09 -14.54
N ILE A 184 -5.82 -4.41 -15.12
CA ILE A 184 -6.22 -3.07 -14.68
C ILE A 184 -6.90 -3.19 -13.31
N LEU A 185 -6.40 -2.48 -12.30
CA LEU A 185 -6.95 -2.48 -10.94
C LEU A 185 -7.93 -1.34 -10.71
N ASN A 186 -7.46 -0.12 -10.91
CA ASN A 186 -8.23 1.11 -10.75
C ASN A 186 -8.00 1.99 -11.98
N SER A 187 -9.07 2.63 -12.43
CA SER A 187 -9.03 3.70 -13.43
C SER A 187 -9.71 4.90 -12.81
N ASN A 188 -9.03 6.04 -12.70
CA ASN A 188 -9.75 7.28 -12.42
C ASN A 188 -10.68 7.56 -13.62
N TYR A 189 -11.98 7.58 -13.36
CA TYR A 189 -13.02 7.68 -14.39
C TYR A 189 -13.29 9.13 -14.83
N GLU A 190 -12.68 10.10 -14.16
CA GLU A 190 -12.76 11.53 -14.50
C GLU A 190 -11.61 11.87 -15.46
N PRO A 191 -11.85 12.14 -16.75
CA PRO A 191 -10.81 12.61 -17.65
C PRO A 191 -10.31 13.99 -17.21
N GLU A 192 -9.00 14.18 -17.13
CA GLU A 192 -8.42 15.50 -16.89
C GLU A 192 -8.60 16.35 -18.16
N PHE A 193 -9.46 17.37 -18.08
CA PHE A 193 -9.64 18.35 -19.16
C PHE A 193 -8.66 19.51 -18.96
N HIS A 194 -7.67 19.63 -19.84
CA HIS A 194 -6.88 20.86 -19.93
C HIS A 194 -7.65 21.92 -20.72
N GLU A 195 -7.77 23.15 -20.18
CA GLU A 195 -8.57 24.26 -20.76
C GLU A 195 -8.07 24.77 -22.13
N ASP A 196 -6.96 24.24 -22.66
CA ASP A 196 -6.49 24.54 -24.00
C ASP A 196 -7.22 23.72 -25.07
N ARG A 197 -7.97 24.45 -25.90
CA ARG A 197 -8.84 24.00 -27.00
C ARG A 197 -8.32 22.75 -27.75
N ASN A 198 -9.19 21.74 -27.86
CA ASN A 198 -9.11 20.56 -28.74
C ASN A 198 -8.24 19.35 -28.34
N VAL A 199 -7.95 19.14 -27.05
CA VAL A 199 -7.34 17.88 -26.59
C VAL A 199 -8.42 16.94 -26.04
N LEU A 200 -8.56 15.74 -26.63
CA LEU A 200 -9.32 14.63 -26.04
C LEU A 200 -8.76 14.36 -24.64
N GLY A 201 -9.62 14.39 -23.61
CA GLY A 201 -9.20 14.18 -22.21
C GLY A 201 -8.40 12.90 -22.04
N THR A 202 -7.35 12.96 -21.21
CA THR A 202 -6.57 11.78 -20.84
C THR A 202 -7.11 11.19 -19.55
N TYR A 203 -7.10 9.87 -19.48
CA TYR A 203 -7.35 9.12 -18.25
C TYR A 203 -6.00 8.94 -17.56
N SER A 204 -5.79 9.65 -16.46
CA SER A 204 -4.61 9.54 -15.61
C SER A 204 -4.84 8.50 -14.51
N GLY A 205 -3.76 8.05 -13.89
CA GLY A 205 -3.84 7.19 -12.70
C GLY A 205 -4.44 5.81 -12.95
N ILE A 206 -4.35 5.26 -14.17
CA ILE A 206 -4.77 3.89 -14.44
C ILE A 206 -3.70 2.95 -13.87
N ASP A 207 -4.05 2.19 -12.84
CA ASP A 207 -3.14 1.27 -12.16
C ASP A 207 -3.18 -0.14 -12.78
N ILE A 208 -2.01 -0.66 -13.09
CA ILE A 208 -1.78 -1.99 -13.66
C ILE A 208 -1.02 -2.83 -12.65
N GLN A 209 -1.56 -4.00 -12.31
CA GLN A 209 -0.82 -5.03 -11.59
C GLN A 209 -0.26 -6.05 -12.57
N PHE A 210 1.04 -6.33 -12.50
CA PHE A 210 1.65 -7.38 -13.31
C PHE A 210 1.37 -8.76 -12.73
N THR A 211 1.02 -9.73 -13.58
CA THR A 211 0.55 -11.06 -13.15
C THR A 211 1.48 -12.21 -13.56
N SER A 212 2.46 -11.97 -14.44
CA SER A 212 3.36 -13.03 -14.94
C SER A 212 4.74 -12.48 -15.30
N LEU A 213 5.46 -11.94 -14.31
CA LEU A 213 6.89 -11.60 -14.48
C LEU A 213 7.78 -12.81 -14.24
N SER A 214 8.78 -13.00 -15.10
CA SER A 214 9.90 -13.88 -14.80
C SER A 214 10.76 -13.26 -13.70
N SER A 215 11.43 -14.08 -12.87
CA SER A 215 12.35 -13.58 -11.83
C SER A 215 13.50 -12.75 -12.39
N SER A 216 13.89 -13.01 -13.65
CA SER A 216 14.89 -12.22 -14.37
C SER A 216 14.38 -10.82 -14.70
N ASP A 217 13.16 -10.71 -15.23
CA ASP A 217 12.57 -9.42 -15.59
C ASP A 217 12.24 -8.61 -14.35
N GLU A 218 11.74 -9.26 -13.30
CA GLU A 218 11.49 -8.63 -12.00
C GLU A 218 12.76 -8.00 -11.46
N SER A 219 13.87 -8.74 -11.47
CA SER A 219 15.17 -8.26 -10.98
C SER A 219 15.69 -7.07 -11.79
N LYS A 220 15.56 -7.11 -13.13
CA LYS A 220 16.01 -6.02 -14.02
C LYS A 220 15.18 -4.75 -13.82
N ILE A 221 13.86 -4.88 -13.79
CA ILE A 221 12.96 -3.74 -13.56
C ILE A 221 13.20 -3.16 -12.16
N ARG A 222 13.29 -4.02 -11.14
CA ARG A 222 13.56 -3.58 -9.77
C ARG A 222 14.89 -2.83 -9.66
N ALA A 223 15.95 -3.33 -10.30
CA ALA A 223 17.25 -2.67 -10.30
C ALA A 223 17.18 -1.29 -10.96
N TRP A 224 16.51 -1.19 -12.12
CA TRP A 224 16.35 0.09 -12.81
C TRP A 224 15.51 1.08 -11.99
N VAL A 225 14.38 0.64 -11.41
CA VAL A 225 13.54 1.47 -10.55
C VAL A 225 14.35 2.02 -9.39
N LEU A 226 15.12 1.18 -8.68
CA LEU A 226 15.93 1.60 -7.53
C LEU A 226 17.02 2.61 -7.90
N GLN A 227 17.59 2.53 -9.11
CA GLN A 227 18.60 3.47 -9.60
C GLN A 227 18.01 4.85 -9.97
N ASN A 228 16.72 4.89 -10.33
CA ASN A 228 16.03 6.09 -10.80
C ASN A 228 15.06 6.68 -9.76
N LEU A 229 15.10 6.21 -8.50
CA LEU A 229 14.39 6.87 -7.41
C LEU A 229 15.06 8.22 -7.09
N PRO A 230 14.27 9.27 -6.74
CA PRO A 230 14.82 10.52 -6.26
C PRO A 230 15.72 10.27 -5.05
N ARG A 231 16.91 10.89 -5.02
CA ARG A 231 17.83 10.75 -3.90
C ARG A 231 17.30 11.56 -2.72
N ALA A 232 17.53 11.08 -1.50
CA ALA A 232 17.11 11.78 -0.29
C ALA A 232 17.71 13.21 -0.16
N SER A 233 18.77 13.52 -0.92
CA SER A 233 19.36 14.86 -1.04
C SER A 233 18.52 15.87 -1.82
N ASP A 234 17.56 15.41 -2.62
CA ASP A 234 16.85 16.24 -3.59
C ASP A 234 15.47 16.71 -3.07
N LEU A 235 15.11 16.30 -1.84
CA LEU A 235 13.85 16.59 -1.15
C LEU A 235 14.00 17.68 -0.06
N SER A 236 15.05 18.51 -0.15
CA SER A 236 15.36 19.60 0.81
C SER A 236 14.89 20.96 0.32
#